data_AF-F9P898-F1
#
_entry.id   AF-F9P898-F1
#
_cell.length_a   1.000
_cell.length_b   1.000
_cell.length_c   1.000
_cell.angle_alpha   90.00
_cell.angle_beta   90.00
_cell.angle_gamma   90.00
#
_symmetry.space_group_name_H-M   'P 1'
#
loop_
_entity.id
_entity.type
_entity.pdbx_description
1 polymer ?
#
loop_
_entity_poly.entity_id
_entity_poly.type
_entity_poly.pdbx_seq_one_letter_code
_entity_poly.pdbx_strand_id
1 'polypeptide(L)'
;MGVIPNGVIKLDDRAKIILLLSTSICVFSTGKYIVVTAFTVILMLLSFLLGIGNKIFTAVLNYAFVSIIEYQLFPIMPEVLVANFNILIVTVIKLTPCYLAAQMLIQTTSIRMLMQALEKIKFPKALIIALVISMRYFPALKEERHHISDALKLRNIKGIKK
;
A
#
# COMPACT_ATOMS: atom_id res chain seq x y z
N MET A 1 7.27 2.84 14.56
CA MET A 1 5.99 3.26 15.18
C MET A 1 5.28 4.13 14.17
N GLY A 2 4.17 3.65 13.59
CA GLY A 2 3.35 4.47 12.70
C GLY A 2 2.65 5.53 13.54
N VAL A 3 3.00 6.80 13.32
CA VAL A 3 2.29 7.95 13.91
C VAL A 3 0.88 7.90 13.34
N ILE A 4 -0.12 7.66 14.19
CA ILE A 4 -1.52 7.66 13.77
C ILE A 4 -1.86 9.12 13.46
N PRO A 5 -2.14 9.49 12.20
CA PRO A 5 -2.51 10.85 11.87
C PRO A 5 -3.85 11.19 12.55
N ASN A 6 -3.89 12.33 13.23
CA ASN A 6 -5.11 12.87 13.83
C ASN A 6 -5.98 13.48 12.73
N GLY A 7 -6.66 12.63 11.96
CA GLY A 7 -7.69 13.05 11.00
C GLY A 7 -9.01 13.41 11.68
N VAL A 8 -9.87 14.14 10.96
CA VAL A 8 -11.18 14.59 11.45
C VAL A 8 -12.16 13.42 11.64
N ILE A 9 -11.90 12.30 10.95
CA ILE A 9 -12.74 11.10 10.96
C ILE A 9 -11.90 9.88 11.34
N LYS A 10 -12.36 9.13 12.34
CA LYS A 10 -11.76 7.86 12.75
C LYS A 10 -12.52 6.71 12.08
N LEU A 11 -12.01 6.21 10.96
CA LEU A 11 -12.55 5.00 10.33
C LEU A 11 -12.17 3.75 11.15
N ASP A 12 -13.12 2.83 11.30
CA ASP A 12 -12.87 1.50 11.84
C ASP A 12 -11.86 0.74 10.96
N ASP A 13 -10.87 0.09 11.58
CA ASP A 13 -9.79 -0.58 10.84
C ASP A 13 -10.29 -1.76 9.98
N ARG A 14 -11.42 -2.37 10.37
CA ARG A 14 -12.08 -3.40 9.55
C ARG A 14 -12.61 -2.84 8.24
N ALA A 15 -13.21 -1.65 8.29
CA ALA A 15 -13.77 -1.00 7.12
C ALA A 15 -12.67 -0.67 6.11
N LYS A 16 -11.46 -0.29 6.57
CA LYS A 16 -10.30 -0.04 5.72
C LYS A 16 -9.81 -1.31 5.01
N ILE A 17 -9.78 -2.45 5.71
CA ILE A 17 -9.42 -3.75 5.10
C ILE A 17 -10.45 -4.15 4.04
N ILE A 18 -11.73 -4.04 4.37
CA ILE A 18 -12.82 -4.35 3.43
C ILE A 18 -12.77 -3.41 2.22
N LEU A 19 -12.52 -2.12 2.43
CA LEU A 19 -12.37 -1.11 1.37
C LEU A 19 -11.18 -1.43 0.45
N LEU A 20 -10.05 -1.88 1.01
CA LEU A 20 -8.89 -2.29 0.21
C LEU A 20 -9.21 -3.51 -0.65
N LEU A 21 -9.85 -4.53 -0.06
CA LEU A 21 -10.24 -5.74 -0.79
C LEU A 21 -11.29 -5.43 -1.87
N SER A 22 -12.30 -4.62 -1.55
CA SER A 22 -13.35 -4.26 -2.49
C SER A 22 -12.84 -3.41 -3.64
N THR A 23 -11.96 -2.43 -3.36
CA THR A 23 -11.34 -1.61 -4.41
C THR A 23 -10.47 -2.47 -5.33
N SER A 24 -9.71 -3.41 -4.78
CA SER A 24 -8.91 -4.36 -5.57
C SER A 24 -9.82 -5.20 -6.48
N ILE A 25 -10.85 -5.86 -5.95
CA ILE A 25 -11.73 -6.71 -6.74
C ILE A 25 -12.46 -5.89 -7.83
N CYS A 26 -13.01 -4.72 -7.49
CA CYS A 26 -13.73 -3.88 -8.45
C CYS A 26 -12.83 -3.36 -9.57
N VAL A 27 -11.64 -2.85 -9.24
CA VAL A 27 -10.73 -2.26 -10.23
C VAL A 27 -10.17 -3.32 -11.19
N PHE A 28 -9.89 -4.52 -10.69
CA PHE A 28 -9.42 -5.62 -11.53
C PHE A 28 -10.54 -6.29 -12.34
N SER A 29 -11.73 -6.44 -11.75
CA SER A 29 -12.89 -7.04 -12.43
C SER A 29 -13.46 -6.17 -13.54
N THR A 30 -13.29 -4.84 -13.45
CA THR A 30 -13.87 -3.92 -14.43
C THR A 30 -12.84 -3.52 -15.49
N GLY A 31 -13.22 -3.58 -16.77
CA GLY A 31 -12.40 -3.07 -17.89
C GLY A 31 -12.53 -1.55 -18.13
N LYS A 32 -13.45 -0.88 -17.43
CA LYS A 32 -13.80 0.52 -17.69
C LYS A 32 -12.89 1.47 -16.90
N TYR A 33 -12.16 2.33 -17.61
CA TYR A 33 -11.27 3.35 -17.03
C TYR A 33 -12.01 4.28 -16.05
N ILE A 34 -13.24 4.67 -16.38
CA ILE A 34 -14.12 5.53 -15.55
C ILE A 34 -14.29 4.99 -14.12
N VAL A 35 -14.41 3.67 -13.97
CA VAL A 35 -14.57 3.05 -12.64
C VAL A 35 -13.28 3.16 -11.84
N VAL A 36 -12.13 2.96 -12.48
CA VAL A 36 -10.81 3.09 -11.84
C VAL A 36 -10.61 4.52 -11.36
N THR A 37 -10.90 5.52 -12.19
CA THR A 37 -10.78 6.93 -11.83
C THR A 37 -11.77 7.34 -10.73
N ALA A 38 -13.00 6.82 -10.75
CA ALA A 38 -13.95 7.10 -9.67
C ALA A 38 -13.45 6.58 -8.31
N PHE A 39 -12.95 5.34 -8.26
CA PHE A 39 -12.38 4.78 -7.04
C PHE A 39 -11.12 5.51 -6.56
N THR A 40 -10.22 5.93 -7.47
CA THR A 40 -9.05 6.72 -7.07
C THR A 40 -9.46 8.05 -6.44
N VAL A 41 -10.41 8.78 -7.03
CA VAL A 41 -10.90 10.06 -6.50
C VAL A 41 -11.56 9.89 -5.12
N ILE A 42 -12.41 8.87 -4.95
CA ILE A 42 -13.04 8.56 -3.65
C ILE A 42 -11.97 8.27 -2.59
N LEU A 43 -10.98 7.45 -2.91
CA LEU A 43 -9.91 7.10 -1.97
C LEU A 43 -8.99 8.29 -1.65
N MET A 44 -8.77 9.20 -2.61
CA MET A 44 -8.05 10.46 -2.36
C MET A 44 -8.81 11.34 -1.37
N LEU A 45 -10.12 11.53 -1.58
CA LEU A 45 -10.97 12.33 -0.70
C LEU A 45 -10.96 11.75 0.73
N LEU A 46 -11.13 10.43 0.84
CA LEU A 46 -11.09 9.72 2.12
C LEU A 46 -9.72 9.90 2.79
N SER A 47 -8.62 9.72 2.06
CA SER A 47 -7.27 9.88 2.61
C SER A 47 -7.00 11.32 3.09
N PHE A 48 -7.55 12.32 2.39
CA PHE A 48 -7.47 13.73 2.79
C PHE A 48 -8.21 13.99 4.11
N LEU A 49 -9.43 13.44 4.25
CA LEU A 49 -10.22 13.49 5.49
C LEU A 49 -9.51 12.82 6.69
N LEU A 50 -8.70 11.78 6.42
CA LEU A 50 -7.86 11.12 7.42
C LEU A 50 -6.54 11.86 7.73
N GLY A 51 -6.24 12.98 7.06
CA GLY A 51 -5.08 13.83 7.37
C GLY A 51 -3.74 13.33 6.80
N ILE A 52 -3.74 12.45 5.79
CA ILE A 52 -2.52 11.83 5.22
C ILE A 52 -1.95 12.65 4.03
N GLY A 53 -2.00 13.98 4.12
CA GLY A 53 -1.79 14.90 2.98
C GLY A 53 -0.51 14.66 2.17
N ASN A 54 0.64 14.52 2.82
CA ASN A 54 1.94 14.51 2.13
C ASN A 54 2.17 13.27 1.25
N LYS A 55 1.61 12.11 1.62
CA LYS A 55 1.76 10.87 0.83
C LYS A 55 0.66 10.71 -0.23
N ILE A 56 -0.45 11.42 -0.08
CA ILE A 56 -1.48 11.51 -1.12
C ILE A 56 -0.91 12.28 -2.30
N PHE A 57 -0.23 13.40 -2.05
CA PHE A 57 0.34 14.23 -3.11
C PHE A 57 1.28 13.45 -4.03
N THR A 58 2.17 12.61 -3.48
CA THR A 58 3.07 11.78 -4.29
C THR A 58 2.33 10.71 -5.08
N ALA A 59 1.29 10.09 -4.51
CA ALA A 59 0.46 9.12 -5.20
C ALA A 59 -0.38 9.75 -6.33
N VAL A 60 -0.90 10.96 -6.10
CA VAL A 60 -1.64 11.75 -7.11
C VAL A 60 -0.72 12.16 -8.25
N LEU A 61 0.50 12.63 -7.93
CA LEU A 61 1.48 13.00 -8.95
C LEU A 61 1.86 11.80 -9.82
N ASN A 62 2.09 10.64 -9.21
CA ASN A 62 2.35 9.40 -9.95
C ASN A 62 1.15 8.99 -10.83
N TYR A 63 -0.07 9.07 -10.30
CA TYR A 63 -1.28 8.74 -11.06
C TYR A 63 -1.45 9.66 -12.28
N ALA A 64 -1.32 10.98 -12.08
CA ALA A 64 -1.43 11.97 -13.13
C ALA A 64 -0.35 11.77 -14.20
N PHE A 65 0.90 11.54 -13.79
CA PHE A 65 2.01 11.28 -14.68
C PHE A 65 1.77 10.06 -15.58
N VAL A 66 1.34 8.94 -15.00
CA VAL A 66 1.05 7.71 -15.77
C VAL A 66 -0.17 7.89 -16.68
N SER A 67 -1.20 8.63 -16.23
CA SER A 67 -2.40 8.90 -17.05
C SER A 67 -2.09 9.79 -18.26
N ILE A 68 -1.23 10.80 -18.09
CA ILE A 68 -0.78 11.68 -19.18
C ILE A 68 0.04 10.89 -20.20
N ILE A 69 0.94 10.02 -19.72
CA ILE A 69 1.72 9.10 -20.56
C ILE A 69 0.79 8.24 -21.42
N GLU A 70 -0.24 7.62 -20.82
CA GLU A 70 -1.19 6.80 -21.57
C GLU A 70 -1.90 7.63 -22.66
N TYR A 71 -2.46 8.79 -22.30
CA TYR A 71 -3.25 9.61 -23.23
C TYR A 71 -2.43 10.21 -24.37
N GLN A 72 -1.15 10.51 -24.13
CA GLN A 72 -0.32 11.27 -25.07
C GLN A 72 0.63 10.38 -25.88
N LEU A 73 1.08 9.23 -25.35
CA LEU A 73 1.97 8.32 -26.08
C LEU A 73 1.20 7.30 -26.93
N PHE A 74 0.03 6.83 -26.50
CA PHE A 74 -0.76 5.86 -27.27
C PHE A 74 -1.16 6.34 -28.67
N PRO A 75 -1.60 7.60 -28.89
CA PRO A 75 -2.01 8.04 -30.22
C PRO A 75 -0.84 8.27 -31.19
N ILE A 76 0.40 8.33 -30.72
CA ILE A 76 1.59 8.67 -31.53
C ILE A 76 2.40 7.42 -31.92
N MET A 77 2.23 6.30 -31.20
CA MET A 77 3.07 5.12 -31.34
C MET A 77 2.54 4.12 -32.39
N PRO A 78 3.43 3.37 -33.07
CA PRO A 78 3.02 2.30 -33.97
C PRO A 78 2.28 1.18 -33.22
N GLU A 79 1.27 0.58 -33.86
CA GLU A 79 0.32 -0.36 -33.26
C GLU A 79 0.97 -1.54 -32.51
N VAL A 80 2.12 -2.01 -33.00
CA VAL A 80 2.88 -3.13 -32.38
C VAL A 80 3.46 -2.74 -31.02
N LEU A 81 3.96 -1.52 -30.88
CA LEU A 81 4.49 -1.03 -29.60
C LEU A 81 3.34 -0.75 -28.61
N VAL A 82 2.26 -0.16 -29.12
CA VAL A 82 1.05 0.13 -28.36
C VAL A 82 0.51 -1.13 -27.70
N ALA A 83 0.34 -2.24 -28.46
CA ALA A 83 -0.19 -3.49 -27.93
C ALA A 83 0.62 -4.06 -26.76
N ASN A 84 1.96 -4.01 -26.85
CA ASN A 84 2.84 -4.57 -25.83
C ASN A 84 2.89 -3.72 -24.55
N PHE A 85 2.87 -2.39 -24.68
CA PHE A 85 2.94 -1.49 -23.52
C PHE A 85 1.57 -1.19 -22.89
N ASN A 86 0.46 -1.39 -23.61
CA ASN A 86 -0.90 -1.15 -23.12
C ASN A 86 -1.16 -1.90 -21.82
N ILE A 87 -0.89 -3.20 -21.83
CA ILE A 87 -1.18 -4.04 -20.68
C ILE A 87 -0.38 -3.64 -19.44
N LEU A 88 0.87 -3.21 -19.63
CA LEU A 88 1.72 -2.73 -18.53
C LEU A 88 1.18 -1.43 -17.95
N ILE A 89 0.83 -0.45 -18.80
CA ILE A 89 0.36 0.87 -18.38
C ILE A 89 -1.01 0.76 -17.70
N VAL A 90 -1.96 0.04 -18.30
CA VAL A 90 -3.27 -0.23 -17.69
C VAL A 90 -3.11 -0.93 -16.35
N THR A 91 -2.16 -1.85 -16.21
CA THR A 91 -1.89 -2.52 -14.93
C THR A 91 -1.35 -1.55 -13.88
N VAL A 92 -0.41 -0.67 -14.22
CA VAL A 92 0.11 0.36 -13.30
C VAL A 92 -1.01 1.31 -12.84
N ILE A 93 -1.88 1.72 -13.75
CA ILE A 93 -3.02 2.57 -13.44
C ILE A 93 -4.00 1.87 -12.51
N LYS A 94 -4.32 0.59 -12.77
CA LYS A 94 -5.17 -0.24 -11.89
C LYS A 94 -4.54 -0.50 -10.51
N LEU A 95 -3.22 -0.59 -10.44
CA LEU A 95 -2.50 -0.74 -9.17
C LEU A 95 -2.53 0.53 -8.30
N THR A 96 -2.73 1.70 -8.91
CA THR A 96 -2.70 2.99 -8.20
C THR A 96 -3.76 3.12 -7.09
N PRO A 97 -5.07 2.88 -7.32
CA PRO A 97 -6.07 2.90 -6.24
C PRO A 97 -5.79 1.86 -5.16
N CYS A 98 -5.30 0.68 -5.53
CA CYS A 98 -4.93 -0.36 -4.56
C CYS A 98 -3.76 0.09 -3.68
N TYR A 99 -2.73 0.69 -4.27
CA TYR A 99 -1.61 1.26 -3.54
C TYR A 99 -2.07 2.37 -2.58
N LEU A 100 -2.98 3.24 -3.02
CA LEU A 100 -3.50 4.33 -2.19
C LEU A 100 -4.32 3.80 -1.00
N ALA A 101 -5.19 2.81 -1.24
CA ALA A 101 -5.92 2.12 -0.18
C ALA A 101 -4.97 1.41 0.83
N ALA A 102 -3.90 0.76 0.33
CA ALA A 102 -2.89 0.13 1.17
C ALA A 102 -2.11 1.14 2.01
N GLN A 103 -1.71 2.27 1.43
CA GLN A 103 -1.05 3.34 2.15
C GLN A 103 -1.94 3.94 3.23
N MET A 104 -3.23 4.11 2.95
CA MET A 104 -4.21 4.57 3.93
C MET A 104 -4.29 3.61 5.12
N LEU A 105 -4.35 2.30 4.87
CA LEU A 105 -4.38 1.27 5.91
C LEU A 105 -3.09 1.25 6.74
N ILE A 106 -1.91 1.23 6.10
CA ILE A 106 -0.61 1.11 6.80
C ILE A 106 -0.32 2.34 7.67
N GLN A 107 -0.70 3.53 7.22
CA GLN A 107 -0.40 4.77 7.95
C GLN A 107 -1.37 5.04 9.09
N THR A 108 -2.62 4.60 8.96
CA THR A 108 -3.67 4.92 9.94
C THR A 108 -3.91 3.78 10.93
N THR A 109 -3.44 2.57 10.64
CA THR A 109 -3.67 1.39 11.46
C THR A 109 -2.35 0.89 12.04
N SER A 110 -2.28 0.82 13.37
CA SER A 110 -1.14 0.19 14.05
C SER A 110 -1.13 -1.32 13.84
N ILE A 111 0.05 -1.94 13.92
CA ILE A 111 0.21 -3.40 13.82
C ILE A 111 -0.76 -4.15 14.76
N ARG A 112 -0.93 -3.67 16.00
CA ARG A 112 -1.81 -4.30 16.98
C ARG A 112 -3.27 -4.24 16.56
N MET A 113 -3.72 -3.08 16.08
CA MET A 113 -5.08 -2.88 15.59
C MET A 113 -5.35 -3.70 14.32
N LEU A 114 -4.36 -3.82 13.43
CA LEU A 114 -4.43 -4.67 12.25
C LEU A 114 -4.65 -6.14 12.61
N MET A 115 -3.89 -6.67 13.58
CA MET A 115 -4.06 -8.05 14.07
C MET A 115 -5.45 -8.24 14.67
N GLN A 116 -5.93 -7.29 15.46
CA GLN A 116 -7.27 -7.33 16.04
C GLN A 116 -8.37 -7.29 14.96
N ALA A 117 -8.19 -6.48 13.92
CA ALA A 117 -9.11 -6.39 12.80
C ALA A 117 -9.15 -7.70 11.99
N LEU A 118 -8.00 -8.32 11.75
CA LEU A 118 -7.87 -9.63 11.08
C LEU A 118 -8.56 -10.75 11.88
N GLU A 119 -8.39 -10.78 13.19
CA GLU A 119 -9.07 -11.75 14.06
C GLU A 119 -10.59 -11.65 13.97
N LYS A 120 -11.10 -10.41 13.88
CA LYS A 120 -12.52 -10.11 13.74
C LYS A 120 -13.09 -10.40 12.35
N ILE A 121 -12.27 -10.49 11.31
CA ILE A 121 -12.68 -10.75 9.91
C ILE A 121 -12.91 -12.27 9.63
N LYS A 122 -12.88 -13.13 10.66
CA LYS A 122 -12.99 -14.60 10.52
C LYS A 122 -11.90 -15.20 9.61
N PHE A 123 -10.71 -14.61 9.61
CA PHE A 123 -9.54 -15.21 8.98
C PHE A 123 -9.20 -16.56 9.67
N PRO A 124 -8.59 -17.54 8.99
CA PRO A 124 -8.26 -18.82 9.60
C PRO A 124 -7.35 -18.65 10.82
N LYS A 125 -7.75 -19.23 11.96
CA LYS A 125 -7.08 -19.08 13.26
C LYS A 125 -5.59 -19.42 13.21
N ALA A 126 -5.21 -20.44 12.41
CA ALA A 126 -3.82 -20.83 12.25
C ALA A 126 -2.94 -19.69 11.70
N LEU A 127 -3.42 -18.95 10.70
CA LEU A 127 -2.68 -17.81 10.13
C LEU A 127 -2.61 -16.65 11.12
N ILE A 128 -3.68 -16.38 11.85
CA ILE A 128 -3.70 -15.31 12.87
C ILE A 128 -2.67 -15.63 13.96
N ILE A 129 -2.64 -16.85 14.48
CA ILE A 129 -1.69 -17.27 15.52
C ILE A 129 -0.25 -17.13 15.01
N ALA A 130 0.04 -17.63 13.81
CA ALA A 130 1.37 -17.49 13.22
C ALA A 130 1.78 -16.02 13.07
N LEU A 131 0.88 -15.16 12.59
CA LEU A 131 1.14 -13.74 12.38
C LEU A 131 1.35 -13.01 13.71
N VAL A 132 0.54 -13.30 14.74
CA VAL A 132 0.69 -12.73 16.09
C VAL A 132 2.04 -13.10 16.70
N ILE A 133 2.45 -14.37 16.59
CA ILE A 133 3.76 -14.85 17.03
C ILE A 133 4.85 -14.08 16.29
N SER A 134 4.84 -14.10 14.94
CA SER A 134 5.83 -13.38 14.13
C SER A 134 5.95 -11.91 14.53
N MET A 135 4.83 -11.19 14.67
CA MET A 135 4.84 -9.77 15.03
C MET A 135 5.33 -9.51 16.46
N ARG A 136 5.18 -10.47 17.39
CA ARG A 136 5.74 -10.37 18.75
C ARG A 136 7.25 -10.58 18.78
N TYR A 137 7.78 -11.49 17.95
CA TYR A 137 9.22 -11.78 17.87
C TYR A 137 9.98 -10.84 16.92
N PHE A 138 9.29 -10.23 15.95
CA PHE A 138 9.90 -9.33 14.96
C PHE A 138 10.69 -8.15 15.59
N PRO A 139 10.18 -7.46 16.64
CA PRO A 139 10.94 -6.42 17.33
C PRO A 139 12.20 -6.96 18.00
N ALA A 140 12.12 -8.11 18.68
CA ALA A 140 13.26 -8.74 19.33
C ALA A 140 14.35 -9.14 18.31
N LEU A 141 13.95 -9.74 17.18
CA LEU A 141 14.87 -10.09 16.09
C LEU A 141 15.57 -8.85 15.50
N LYS A 142 14.89 -7.70 15.45
CA LYS A 142 15.50 -6.44 15.00
C LYS A 142 16.57 -5.96 15.99
N GLU A 143 16.28 -6.05 17.29
CA GLU A 143 17.23 -5.69 18.35
C GLU A 143 18.44 -6.65 18.36
N GLU A 144 18.21 -7.96 18.24
CA GLU A 144 19.27 -8.95 18.13
C GLU A 144 20.19 -8.70 16.93
N ARG A 145 19.62 -8.40 15.75
CA ARG A 145 20.44 -8.04 14.58
C ARG A 145 21.30 -6.80 14.83
N HIS A 146 20.79 -5.82 15.57
CA HIS A 146 21.54 -4.62 15.94
C HIS A 146 22.68 -4.97 16.90
N HIS A 147 22.40 -5.75 17.94
CA HIS A 147 23.41 -6.23 18.89
C HIS A 147 24.50 -7.08 18.23
N ILE A 148 24.13 -7.98 17.31
CA ILE A 148 25.10 -8.76 16.52
C ILE A 148 25.97 -7.83 15.67
N SER A 149 25.36 -6.86 14.98
CA SER A 149 26.10 -5.86 14.19
C SER A 149 27.10 -5.09 15.07
N ASP A 150 26.70 -4.68 16.26
CA ASP A 150 27.56 -3.90 17.16
C ASP A 150 28.69 -4.75 17.75
N ALA A 151 28.43 -6.02 18.07
CA ALA A 151 29.47 -6.98 18.45
C ALA A 151 30.48 -7.24 17.31
N LEU A 152 30.02 -7.27 16.05
CA LEU A 152 30.90 -7.43 14.88
C LEU A 152 31.79 -6.20 14.65
N LYS A 153 31.27 -4.99 14.90
CA LYS A 153 32.06 -3.74 14.84
C LYS A 153 33.18 -3.73 15.88
N LEU A 154 32.95 -4.25 17.09
CA LEU A 154 33.99 -4.38 18.13
C LEU A 154 35.14 -5.30 17.71
N ARG A 155 34.85 -6.32 16.88
CA ARG A 155 35.86 -7.21 16.30
C ARG A 155 36.56 -6.62 15.06
N ASN A 156 36.33 -5.36 14.74
CA ASN A 156 36.81 -4.69 13.51
C ASN A 156 36.35 -5.40 12.21
N ILE A 157 35.34 -6.26 12.28
CA ILE A 157 34.74 -6.93 11.13
C ILE A 157 33.76 -5.94 10.52
N LYS A 158 34.24 -5.14 9.57
CA LYS A 158 33.36 -4.31 8.74
C LYS A 158 32.55 -5.26 7.86
N GLY A 159 31.28 -5.44 8.20
CA GLY A 159 30.33 -6.17 7.35
C GLY A 159 30.37 -5.65 5.91
N ILE A 160 30.00 -6.52 4.97
CA ILE A 160 30.07 -6.31 3.51
C ILE A 160 29.72 -4.86 3.16
N LYS A 161 30.75 -4.12 2.71
CA LYS A 161 30.65 -2.76 2.18
C LYS A 161 29.60 -2.78 1.07
N LYS A 162 28.55 -1.97 1.22
CA LYS A 162 27.63 -1.63 0.13
C LYS A 162 28.34 -0.69 -0.85
#